data_AF-A0A0L0D2Z2-F1
#
_entry.id   AF-A0A0L0D2Z2-F1
#
_cell.length_a   1.000
_cell.length_b   1.000
_cell.length_c   1.000
_cell.angle_alpha   90.00
_cell.angle_beta   90.00
_cell.angle_gamma   90.00
#
_symmetry.space_group_name_H-M   'P 1'
#
loop_
_entity.id
_entity.type
_entity.pdbx_description
1 polymer ?
#
loop_
_entity_poly.entity_id
_entity_poly.type
_entity_poly.pdbx_seq_one_letter_code
_entity_poly.pdbx_strand_id
1 'polypeptide(L)'
;MGEGCQMMDDFGKEVQLALMAVAFATLFVKWRREEHRRSTKIWLFDTGKQGITSISWHFLNVFVAWLYTSHDACLGYFILIFLDATLGVALCWAFLTAFERFFIDAHIVGQFSPYEYLRSGKYGRPPSAKAWAMQLGVWQVIVVLVKLIMGLLMYPVAGILEAIARFFLTPFLNHPHTELIVVMLVAPLFLNIITFWISDNILKSDAPQERATETELNVLLNPWAASDDDDADLGRPLSSLSISRTSTAVSNSSANPFVLELSSLDDDDFAEPVVMVNPFSTVDTR
;
A
#
# COMPACT_ATOMS: atom_id res chain seq x y z
N MET A 1 28.36 36.86 -9.27
CA MET A 1 28.27 35.49 -9.79
C MET A 1 27.82 34.64 -8.61
N GLY A 2 26.52 34.39 -8.49
CA GLY A 2 25.99 33.54 -7.42
C GLY A 2 26.37 32.10 -7.74
N GLU A 3 27.10 31.45 -6.85
CA GLU A 3 27.38 30.03 -6.90
C GLU A 3 26.05 29.29 -6.72
N GLY A 4 25.38 29.03 -7.85
CA GLY A 4 24.10 28.35 -7.86
C GLY A 4 24.25 26.92 -7.35
N CYS A 5 23.34 26.52 -6.46
CA CYS A 5 23.02 25.16 -6.01
C CYS A 5 22.96 24.21 -7.24
N GLN A 6 24.10 23.67 -7.68
CA GLN A 6 24.21 22.74 -8.81
C GLN A 6 23.79 21.34 -8.35
N MET A 7 22.50 21.04 -8.47
CA MET A 7 21.91 19.78 -7.99
C MET A 7 22.37 18.51 -8.73
N MET A 8 23.20 18.63 -9.77
CA MET A 8 23.68 17.51 -10.61
C MET A 8 25.21 17.38 -10.62
N ASP A 9 25.90 17.95 -9.64
CA ASP A 9 27.33 17.68 -9.42
C ASP A 9 27.53 16.24 -8.88
N ASP A 10 28.75 15.72 -8.95
CA ASP A 10 29.07 14.36 -8.53
C ASP A 10 28.68 14.08 -7.06
N PHE A 11 28.76 15.11 -6.21
CA PHE A 11 28.28 15.07 -4.84
C PHE A 11 26.77 14.74 -4.72
N GLY A 12 25.93 15.28 -5.62
CA GLY A 12 24.49 15.02 -5.60
C GLY A 12 24.15 13.55 -5.90
N LYS A 13 24.91 12.92 -6.81
CA LYS A 13 24.76 11.49 -7.13
C LYS A 13 25.14 10.61 -5.95
N GLU A 14 26.23 10.93 -5.26
CA GLU A 14 26.68 10.22 -4.06
C GLU A 14 25.63 10.30 -2.94
N VAL A 15 25.10 11.50 -2.68
CA VAL A 15 24.04 11.71 -1.68
C VAL A 15 22.79 10.89 -2.04
N GLN A 16 22.36 10.93 -3.30
CA GLN A 16 21.17 10.19 -3.72
C GLN A 16 21.34 8.68 -3.61
N LEU A 17 22.52 8.15 -3.96
CA LEU A 17 22.85 6.74 -3.78
C LEU A 17 22.87 6.34 -2.30
N ALA A 18 23.43 7.19 -1.44
CA ALA A 18 23.45 6.97 0.01
C ALA A 18 22.03 6.96 0.60
N LEU A 19 21.19 7.92 0.22
CA LEU A 19 19.78 7.99 0.64
C LEU A 19 19.00 6.74 0.22
N MET A 20 19.20 6.30 -1.03
CA MET A 20 18.59 5.07 -1.54
C MET A 20 19.06 3.85 -0.74
N ALA A 21 20.36 3.73 -0.45
CA ALA A 21 20.89 2.63 0.36
C ALA A 21 20.28 2.61 1.78
N VAL A 22 20.14 3.77 2.42
CA VAL A 22 19.49 3.88 3.73
C VAL A 22 18.03 3.47 3.64
N ALA A 23 17.28 3.95 2.65
CA ALA A 23 15.87 3.58 2.47
C ALA A 23 15.68 2.06 2.26
N PHE A 24 16.54 1.40 1.48
CA PHE A 24 16.48 -0.05 1.35
C PHE A 24 16.89 -0.79 2.64
N ALA A 25 17.88 -0.26 3.37
CA ALA A 25 18.27 -0.82 4.65
C ALA A 25 17.12 -0.74 5.67
N THR A 26 16.35 0.36 5.70
CA THR A 26 15.19 0.47 6.59
C THR A 26 14.09 -0.54 6.23
N LEU A 27 13.82 -0.76 4.93
CA LEU A 27 12.89 -1.81 4.49
C LEU A 27 13.37 -3.23 4.84
N PHE A 28 14.67 -3.48 4.73
CA PHE A 28 15.25 -4.75 5.13
C PHE A 28 15.12 -4.99 6.64
N VAL A 29 15.42 -3.97 7.46
CA VAL A 29 15.21 -4.03 8.92
C VAL A 29 13.74 -4.23 9.26
N LYS A 30 12.82 -3.52 8.58
CA LYS A 30 11.38 -3.70 8.73
C LYS A 30 11.00 -5.16 8.48
N TRP A 31 11.40 -5.72 7.33
CA TRP A 31 11.13 -7.12 6.97
C TRP A 31 11.67 -8.13 7.98
N ARG A 32 12.85 -7.88 8.55
CA ARG A 32 13.45 -8.74 9.59
C ARG A 32 12.69 -8.68 10.92
N ARG A 33 11.95 -7.60 11.17
CA ARG A 33 11.16 -7.37 12.39
C ARG A 33 9.66 -7.67 12.23
N GLU A 34 9.20 -8.09 11.04
CA GLU A 34 7.80 -8.49 10.84
C GLU A 34 7.48 -9.76 11.64
N GLU A 35 6.38 -9.73 12.40
CA GLU A 35 5.88 -10.87 13.19
C GLU A 35 5.54 -12.08 12.30
N HIS A 36 4.73 -11.86 11.26
CA HIS A 36 4.52 -12.82 10.18
C HIS A 36 5.36 -12.45 8.96
N ARG A 37 6.60 -12.92 8.92
CA ARG A 37 7.56 -12.59 7.86
C ARG A 37 7.10 -13.10 6.49
N ARG A 38 6.89 -12.19 5.53
CA ARG A 38 6.65 -12.55 4.12
C ARG A 38 7.83 -13.32 3.53
N SER A 39 7.55 -14.25 2.61
CA SER A 39 8.60 -15.01 1.91
C SER A 39 9.58 -14.06 1.19
N THR A 40 10.86 -14.45 1.11
CA THR A 40 11.91 -13.61 0.50
C THR A 40 11.59 -13.22 -0.94
N LYS A 41 10.90 -14.10 -1.69
CA LYS A 41 10.48 -13.83 -3.07
C LYS A 41 9.41 -12.73 -3.15
N ILE A 42 8.42 -12.76 -2.27
CA ILE A 42 7.37 -11.73 -2.19
C ILE A 42 7.96 -10.40 -1.74
N TRP A 43 8.82 -10.43 -0.71
CA TRP A 43 9.55 -9.24 -0.26
C TRP A 43 10.35 -8.62 -1.41
N LEU A 44 11.12 -9.42 -2.16
CA LEU A 44 11.90 -8.93 -3.29
C LEU A 44 11.03 -8.34 -4.39
N PHE A 45 9.83 -8.89 -4.62
CA PHE A 45 8.87 -8.34 -5.57
C PHE A 45 8.33 -6.98 -5.12
N ASP A 46 7.93 -6.83 -3.87
CA ASP A 46 7.42 -5.55 -3.33
C ASP A 46 8.53 -4.49 -3.25
N THR A 47 9.70 -4.84 -2.73
CA THR A 47 10.88 -3.97 -2.67
C THR A 47 11.38 -3.61 -4.07
N GLY A 48 11.31 -4.55 -5.02
CA GLY A 48 11.65 -4.31 -6.43
C GLY A 48 10.73 -3.27 -7.07
N LYS A 49 9.42 -3.30 -6.79
CA LYS A 49 8.49 -2.24 -7.24
C LYS A 49 8.90 -0.88 -6.70
N GLN A 50 9.21 -0.79 -5.41
CA GLN A 50 9.63 0.46 -4.77
C GLN A 50 10.94 1.00 -5.36
N GLY A 51 11.91 0.13 -5.67
CA GLY A 51 13.14 0.54 -6.33
C GLY A 51 12.91 1.13 -7.71
N ILE A 52 12.11 0.46 -8.54
CA ILE A 52 11.76 0.98 -9.87
C ILE A 52 10.98 2.29 -9.74
N THR A 53 10.06 2.39 -8.78
CA THR A 53 9.34 3.63 -8.47
C THR A 53 10.28 4.76 -8.06
N SER A 54 11.26 4.51 -7.20
CA SER A 54 12.26 5.52 -6.82
C SER A 54 13.05 6.05 -8.01
N ILE A 55 13.42 5.16 -8.93
CA ILE A 55 14.09 5.55 -10.18
C ILE A 55 13.16 6.41 -11.04
N SER A 56 11.91 5.99 -11.23
CA SER A 56 10.91 6.76 -11.98
C SER A 56 10.67 8.14 -11.38
N TRP A 57 10.48 8.24 -10.07
CA TRP A 57 10.31 9.53 -9.37
C TRP A 57 11.51 10.45 -9.57
N HIS A 58 12.74 9.93 -9.48
CA HIS A 58 13.92 10.74 -9.74
C HIS A 58 13.90 11.38 -11.14
N PHE A 59 13.68 10.56 -12.19
CA PHE A 59 13.66 11.07 -13.55
C PHE A 59 12.49 12.03 -13.81
N LEU A 60 11.32 11.74 -13.24
CA LEU A 60 10.17 12.63 -13.34
C LEU A 60 10.41 13.95 -12.60
N ASN A 61 11.09 13.93 -11.46
CA ASN A 61 11.44 15.15 -10.71
C ASN A 61 12.45 16.01 -11.48
N VAL A 62 13.44 15.38 -12.11
CA VAL A 62 14.37 16.06 -13.03
C VAL A 62 13.62 16.67 -14.21
N PHE A 63 12.66 15.93 -14.79
CA PHE A 63 11.83 16.43 -15.89
C PHE A 63 10.97 17.62 -15.47
N VAL A 64 10.33 17.56 -14.30
CA VAL A 64 9.56 18.68 -13.74
C VAL A 64 10.46 19.87 -13.45
N ALA A 65 11.63 19.68 -12.85
CA ALA A 65 12.61 20.75 -12.62
C ALA A 65 13.10 21.39 -13.93
N TRP A 66 13.22 20.61 -15.01
CA TRP A 66 13.54 21.15 -16.33
C TRP A 66 12.42 22.04 -16.90
N LEU A 67 11.15 21.67 -16.67
CA LEU A 67 10.00 22.48 -17.08
C LEU A 67 9.85 23.75 -16.24
N TYR A 68 10.13 23.65 -14.94
CA TYR A 68 9.95 24.73 -13.97
C TYR A 68 11.30 25.21 -13.46
N THR A 69 11.85 26.24 -14.11
CA THR A 69 13.04 26.92 -13.59
C THR A 69 12.62 27.85 -12.44
N SER A 70 12.84 27.42 -11.19
CA SER A 70 12.75 28.34 -10.04
C SER A 70 14.01 29.19 -9.96
N HIS A 71 13.87 30.44 -9.50
CA HIS A 71 15.01 31.32 -9.24
C HIS A 71 15.88 30.81 -8.08
N ASP A 72 15.31 29.94 -7.22
CA ASP A 72 15.97 29.29 -6.11
C ASP A 72 15.80 27.76 -6.24
N ALA A 73 16.90 27.09 -6.59
CA ALA A 73 16.93 25.65 -6.84
C ALA A 73 16.72 24.83 -5.54
N CYS A 74 17.28 25.30 -4.44
CA CYS A 74 17.22 24.62 -3.15
C CYS A 74 15.78 24.72 -2.58
N LEU A 75 15.15 25.90 -2.65
CA LEU A 75 13.73 26.07 -2.31
C LEU A 75 12.80 25.21 -3.18
N GLY A 76 13.01 25.21 -4.49
CA GLY A 76 12.22 24.42 -5.43
C GLY A 76 12.34 22.92 -5.20
N TYR A 77 13.55 22.43 -4.88
CA TYR A 77 13.79 21.04 -4.52
C TYR A 77 13.03 20.65 -3.24
N PHE A 78 13.10 21.48 -2.21
CA PHE A 78 12.39 21.24 -0.95
C PHE A 78 10.88 21.10 -1.18
N ILE A 79 10.29 21.97 -2.01
CA ILE A 79 8.87 21.88 -2.36
C ILE A 79 8.58 20.56 -3.08
N LEU A 80 9.39 20.20 -4.09
CA LEU A 80 9.18 18.97 -4.86
C LEU A 80 9.22 17.72 -3.97
N ILE A 81 10.26 17.58 -3.13
CA ILE A 81 10.38 16.40 -2.27
C ILE A 81 9.32 16.36 -1.18
N PHE A 82 8.97 17.52 -0.60
CA PHE A 82 7.95 17.60 0.43
C PHE A 82 6.57 17.24 -0.10
N LEU A 83 6.20 17.75 -1.28
CA LEU A 83 4.93 17.40 -1.92
C LEU A 83 4.89 15.92 -2.30
N ASP A 84 5.97 15.37 -2.86
CA ASP A 84 6.03 13.96 -3.23
C ASP A 84 5.83 13.05 -2.01
N ALA A 85 6.47 13.38 -0.89
CA ALA A 85 6.34 12.63 0.37
C ALA A 85 4.98 12.77 1.05
N THR A 86 4.19 13.79 0.70
CA THR A 86 2.88 14.07 1.30
C THR A 86 1.74 13.79 0.32
N LEU A 87 1.41 14.76 -0.53
CA LEU A 87 0.34 14.65 -1.52
C LEU A 87 0.60 13.54 -2.54
N GLY A 88 1.86 13.32 -2.94
CA GLY A 88 2.22 12.28 -3.89
C GLY A 88 1.83 10.89 -3.39
N VAL A 89 2.29 10.52 -2.19
CA VAL A 89 1.94 9.24 -1.54
C VAL A 89 0.44 9.11 -1.31
N ALA A 90 -0.22 10.17 -0.83
CA ALA A 90 -1.67 10.17 -0.59
C ALA A 90 -2.46 9.92 -1.89
N LEU A 91 -2.08 10.58 -2.99
CA LEU A 91 -2.69 10.37 -4.30
C LEU A 91 -2.39 8.96 -4.83
N CYS A 92 -1.16 8.45 -4.69
CA CYS A 92 -0.85 7.07 -5.08
C CYS A 92 -1.74 6.06 -4.37
N TRP A 93 -1.95 6.21 -3.05
CA TRP A 93 -2.88 5.39 -2.28
C TRP A 93 -4.32 5.50 -2.78
N ALA A 94 -4.80 6.73 -3.01
CA ALA A 94 -6.17 6.98 -3.47
C ALA A 94 -6.41 6.38 -4.86
N PHE A 95 -5.48 6.56 -5.80
CA PHE A 95 -5.57 6.01 -7.15
C PHE A 95 -5.47 4.49 -7.17
N LEU A 96 -4.59 3.89 -6.36
CA LEU A 96 -4.53 2.43 -6.24
C LEU A 96 -5.83 1.87 -5.66
N THR A 97 -6.35 2.48 -4.60
CA THR A 97 -7.62 2.08 -3.97
C THR A 97 -8.79 2.22 -4.94
N ALA A 98 -8.85 3.32 -5.69
CA ALA A 98 -9.84 3.51 -6.74
C ALA A 98 -9.70 2.45 -7.82
N PHE A 99 -8.48 2.18 -8.30
CA PHE A 99 -8.22 1.15 -9.31
C PHE A 99 -8.72 -0.22 -8.84
N GLU A 100 -8.36 -0.66 -7.64
CA GLU A 100 -8.82 -1.95 -7.11
C GLU A 100 -10.35 -1.99 -6.97
N ARG A 101 -10.97 -0.95 -6.41
CA ARG A 101 -12.43 -0.90 -6.25
C ARG A 101 -13.19 -0.89 -7.58
N PHE A 102 -12.76 -0.10 -8.54
CA PHE A 102 -13.46 0.05 -9.82
C PHE A 102 -13.20 -1.11 -10.78
N PHE A 103 -11.95 -1.57 -10.89
CA PHE A 103 -11.60 -2.60 -11.88
C PHE A 103 -11.75 -4.01 -11.33
N ILE A 104 -11.47 -4.23 -10.04
CA ILE A 104 -11.50 -5.57 -9.43
C ILE A 104 -12.85 -5.79 -8.74
N ASP A 105 -13.24 -4.91 -7.81
CA ASP A 105 -14.41 -5.17 -6.96
C ASP A 105 -15.74 -4.87 -7.64
N ALA A 106 -15.82 -3.84 -8.50
CA ALA A 106 -17.03 -3.53 -9.26
C ALA A 106 -17.26 -4.47 -10.46
N HIS A 107 -16.48 -5.54 -10.60
CA HIS A 107 -16.59 -6.56 -11.65
C HIS A 107 -16.64 -6.01 -13.10
N ILE A 108 -16.18 -4.76 -13.32
CA ILE A 108 -16.15 -4.11 -14.65
C ILE A 108 -15.31 -4.94 -15.62
N VAL A 109 -14.24 -5.54 -15.10
CA VAL A 109 -13.48 -6.55 -15.81
C VAL A 109 -14.02 -7.88 -15.32
N GLY A 110 -14.88 -8.51 -16.13
CA GLY A 110 -15.73 -9.64 -15.73
C GLY A 110 -15.01 -10.76 -14.99
N GLN A 111 -15.81 -11.63 -14.36
CA GLN A 111 -15.54 -12.73 -13.41
C GLN A 111 -14.47 -13.79 -13.81
N PHE A 112 -13.53 -13.48 -14.69
CA PHE A 112 -12.38 -14.32 -15.01
C PHE A 112 -11.32 -14.21 -13.90
N SER A 113 -10.71 -15.35 -13.59
CA SER A 113 -9.63 -15.54 -12.61
C SER A 113 -8.34 -14.70 -12.77
N PRO A 114 -7.93 -14.14 -13.93
CA PRO A 114 -6.62 -13.51 -14.04
C PRO A 114 -6.54 -12.11 -13.38
N TYR A 115 -7.65 -11.53 -12.93
CA TYR A 115 -7.64 -10.18 -12.33
C TYR A 115 -7.30 -10.17 -10.84
N GLU A 116 -7.39 -11.30 -10.16
CA GLU A 116 -6.88 -11.40 -8.78
C GLU A 116 -5.36 -11.21 -8.71
N TYR A 117 -4.64 -11.46 -9.81
CA TYR A 117 -3.22 -11.16 -9.96
C TYR A 117 -2.92 -9.67 -10.15
N LEU A 118 -3.91 -8.79 -10.33
CA LEU A 118 -3.71 -7.35 -10.38
C LEU A 118 -3.84 -6.68 -9.02
N ARG A 119 -4.43 -7.37 -8.04
CA ARG A 119 -4.54 -6.87 -6.66
C ARG A 119 -3.16 -6.80 -6.04
N SER A 120 -2.86 -5.66 -5.40
CA SER A 120 -1.53 -5.44 -4.83
C SER A 120 -1.19 -6.50 -3.78
N GLY A 121 0.06 -6.97 -3.80
CA GLY A 121 0.57 -7.96 -2.86
C GLY A 121 0.12 -9.40 -3.10
N LYS A 122 -0.66 -9.71 -4.16
CA LYS A 122 -1.05 -11.08 -4.54
C LYS A 122 -0.34 -11.58 -5.80
N TYR A 123 0.64 -12.46 -5.65
CA TYR A 123 1.49 -12.91 -6.78
C TYR A 123 1.20 -14.33 -7.28
N GLY A 124 0.19 -15.02 -6.73
CA GLY A 124 -0.11 -16.43 -7.04
C GLY A 124 0.71 -17.45 -6.26
N ARG A 125 0.41 -18.73 -6.46
CA ARG A 125 1.09 -19.89 -5.83
C ARG A 125 1.54 -20.88 -6.93
N PRO A 126 2.84 -20.98 -7.26
CA PRO A 126 3.97 -20.19 -6.74
C PRO A 126 3.96 -18.73 -7.21
N PRO A 127 4.69 -17.81 -6.54
CA PRO A 127 4.73 -16.39 -6.94
C PRO A 127 5.25 -16.24 -8.37
N SER A 128 4.42 -15.66 -9.24
CA SER A 128 4.68 -15.51 -10.67
C SER A 128 5.30 -14.16 -11.00
N ALA A 129 6.40 -14.16 -11.76
CA ALA A 129 7.02 -12.94 -12.26
C ALA A 129 6.10 -12.17 -13.23
N LYS A 130 5.20 -12.87 -13.93
CA LYS A 130 4.22 -12.25 -14.83
C LYS A 130 3.22 -11.40 -14.04
N ALA A 131 2.70 -11.92 -12.93
CA ALA A 131 1.80 -11.17 -12.05
C ALA A 131 2.51 -9.94 -11.48
N TRP A 132 3.76 -10.09 -11.03
CA TRP A 132 4.59 -8.98 -10.58
C TRP A 132 4.77 -7.90 -11.64
N ALA A 133 5.12 -8.28 -12.88
CA ALA A 133 5.33 -7.34 -13.98
C ALA A 133 4.04 -6.59 -14.36
N MET A 134 2.90 -7.27 -14.35
CA MET A 134 1.59 -6.63 -14.59
C MET A 134 1.24 -5.62 -13.49
N GLN A 135 1.37 -6.00 -12.21
CA GLN A 135 1.15 -5.09 -11.09
C GLN A 135 2.12 -3.91 -11.12
N LEU A 136 3.40 -4.15 -11.44
CA LEU A 136 4.39 -3.10 -11.62
C LEU A 136 3.98 -2.14 -12.73
N GLY A 137 3.51 -2.64 -13.87
CA GLY A 137 3.04 -1.80 -14.98
C GLY A 137 1.90 -0.87 -14.56
N VAL A 138 0.86 -1.41 -13.90
CA VAL A 138 -0.26 -0.61 -13.37
C VAL A 138 0.25 0.43 -12.36
N TRP A 139 1.12 0.01 -11.44
CA TRP A 139 1.71 0.89 -10.44
C TRP A 139 2.53 2.03 -11.07
N GLN A 140 3.32 1.75 -12.11
CA GLN A 140 4.08 2.78 -12.82
C GLN A 140 3.17 3.79 -13.55
N VAL A 141 2.07 3.32 -14.14
CA VAL A 141 1.06 4.22 -14.73
C VAL A 141 0.47 5.14 -13.67
N ILE A 142 0.12 4.61 -12.49
CA ILE A 142 -0.38 5.41 -11.36
C ILE A 142 0.67 6.45 -10.94
N VAL A 143 1.92 6.05 -10.74
CA VAL A 143 3.01 6.95 -10.33
C VAL A 143 3.20 8.10 -11.33
N VAL A 144 3.25 7.80 -12.64
CA VAL A 144 3.38 8.83 -13.68
C VAL A 144 2.16 9.76 -13.69
N LEU A 145 0.95 9.20 -13.61
CA LEU A 145 -0.29 9.99 -13.59
C LEU A 145 -0.34 10.93 -12.38
N VAL A 146 -0.04 10.43 -11.19
CA VAL A 146 0.01 11.24 -9.96
C VAL A 146 1.04 12.36 -10.10
N LYS A 147 2.21 12.07 -10.68
CA LYS A 147 3.22 13.12 -10.90
C LYS A 147 2.75 14.18 -11.88
N LEU A 148 2.09 13.79 -12.97
CA LEU A 148 1.55 14.75 -13.94
C LEU A 148 0.49 15.64 -13.28
N ILE A 149 -0.43 15.07 -12.49
CA ILE A 149 -1.43 15.83 -11.74
C ILE A 149 -0.75 16.80 -10.76
N MET A 150 0.24 16.33 -10.01
CA MET A 150 1.00 17.15 -9.06
C MET A 150 1.75 18.29 -9.75
N GLY A 151 2.45 18.01 -10.85
CA GLY A 151 3.16 19.02 -11.63
C GLY A 151 2.22 20.09 -12.18
N LEU A 152 1.06 19.69 -12.71
CA LEU A 152 0.03 20.62 -13.18
C LEU A 152 -0.57 21.45 -12.04
N LEU A 153 -0.83 20.83 -10.89
CA LEU A 153 -1.39 21.50 -9.71
C LEU A 153 -0.41 22.48 -9.09
N MET A 154 0.89 22.20 -9.12
CA MET A 154 1.94 23.07 -8.59
C MET A 154 1.99 24.43 -9.31
N TYR A 155 1.73 24.46 -10.62
CA TYR A 155 1.88 25.68 -11.42
C TYR A 155 1.10 26.89 -10.88
N PRO A 156 -0.22 26.83 -10.62
CA PRO A 156 -0.97 27.98 -10.11
C PRO A 156 -0.66 28.34 -8.66
N VAL A 157 -0.16 27.40 -7.83
CA VAL A 157 0.06 27.62 -6.39
C VAL A 157 1.54 27.79 -6.02
N ALA A 158 2.44 27.82 -7.01
CA ALA A 158 3.88 27.87 -6.80
C ALA A 158 4.30 29.01 -5.85
N GLY A 159 3.74 30.21 -6.01
CA GLY A 159 4.05 31.35 -5.13
C GLY A 159 3.68 31.13 -3.67
N ILE A 160 2.56 30.44 -3.40
CA ILE A 160 2.13 30.10 -2.03
C ILE A 160 3.07 29.04 -1.45
N LEU A 161 3.40 28.02 -2.25
CA LEU A 161 4.32 26.96 -1.84
C LEU A 161 5.72 27.52 -1.54
N GLU A 162 6.20 28.47 -2.35
CA GLU A 162 7.45 29.18 -2.09
C GLU A 162 7.41 29.98 -0.80
N ALA A 163 6.32 30.69 -0.51
CA ALA A 163 6.18 31.43 0.74
C ALA A 163 6.23 30.52 1.97
N ILE A 164 5.54 29.37 1.90
CA ILE A 164 5.55 28.36 2.95
C ILE A 164 6.95 27.75 3.10
N ALA A 165 7.57 27.34 1.99
CA ALA A 165 8.90 26.75 2.01
C ALA A 165 9.96 27.73 2.56
N ARG A 166 9.88 29.02 2.18
CA ARG A 166 10.76 30.06 2.71
C ARG A 166 10.57 30.25 4.20
N PHE A 167 9.34 30.19 4.71
CA PHE A 167 9.07 30.27 6.14
C PHE A 167 9.80 29.14 6.90
N PHE A 168 9.75 27.90 6.40
CA PHE A 168 10.45 26.77 7.01
C PHE A 168 11.99 26.86 6.87
N LEU A 169 12.47 27.38 5.74
CA LEU A 169 13.91 27.49 5.47
C LEU A 169 14.55 28.78 6.01
N THR A 170 13.76 29.75 6.48
CA THR A 170 14.23 31.03 7.05
C THR A 170 15.42 30.90 8.01
N PRO A 171 15.47 29.95 8.97
CA PRO A 171 16.64 29.81 9.84
C PRO A 171 17.94 29.41 9.12
N PHE A 172 17.86 28.89 7.90
CA PHE A 172 18.99 28.37 7.12
C PHE A 172 19.40 29.28 5.94
N LEU A 173 18.52 30.20 5.50
CA LEU A 173 18.76 31.07 4.33
C LEU A 173 20.03 31.93 4.42
N ASN A 174 20.47 32.26 5.64
CA ASN A 174 21.68 33.07 5.86
C ASN A 174 22.98 32.26 5.77
N HIS A 175 22.89 30.93 5.62
CA HIS A 175 24.03 30.01 5.63
C HIS A 175 23.91 29.01 4.46
N PRO A 176 24.46 29.33 3.28
CA PRO A 176 24.22 28.56 2.04
C PRO A 176 24.64 27.08 2.16
N HIS A 177 25.75 26.79 2.85
CA HIS A 177 26.18 25.42 3.11
C HIS A 177 25.21 24.65 4.02
N THR A 178 24.61 25.31 5.00
CA THR A 178 23.69 24.67 5.94
C THR A 178 22.36 24.40 5.26
N GLU A 179 21.84 25.36 4.50
CA GLU A 179 20.64 25.18 3.70
C GLU A 179 20.76 24.00 2.73
N LEU A 180 21.88 23.93 1.99
CA LEU A 180 22.17 22.84 1.07
C LEU A 180 22.14 21.47 1.76
N ILE A 181 22.84 21.34 2.90
CA ILE A 181 22.88 20.08 3.66
C ILE A 181 21.48 19.71 4.18
N VAL A 182 20.72 20.68 4.70
CA VAL A 182 19.38 20.42 5.22
C VAL A 182 18.45 19.94 4.10
N VAL A 183 18.45 20.62 2.96
CA VAL A 183 17.51 20.37 1.86
C VAL A 183 17.88 19.14 1.03
N MET A 184 19.17 18.89 0.81
CA MET A 184 19.61 17.78 -0.05
C MET A 184 19.94 16.48 0.70
N LEU A 185 20.24 16.55 2.01
CA LEU A 185 20.59 15.38 2.79
C LEU A 185 19.59 15.12 3.92
N VAL A 186 19.39 16.08 4.82
CA VAL A 186 18.63 15.85 6.06
C VAL A 186 17.15 15.63 5.77
N ALA A 187 16.48 16.55 5.10
CA ALA A 187 15.06 16.42 4.78
C ALA A 187 14.76 15.20 3.91
N PRO A 188 15.53 14.92 2.82
CA PRO A 188 15.33 13.72 2.02
C PRO A 188 15.54 12.42 2.78
N LEU A 189 16.49 12.37 3.73
CA LEU A 189 16.70 11.19 4.56
C LEU A 189 15.42 10.80 5.31
N PHE A 190 14.82 11.75 6.02
CA PHE A 190 13.62 11.48 6.81
C PHE A 190 12.39 11.24 5.92
N LEU A 191 12.17 12.10 4.93
CA LEU A 191 11.00 12.02 4.05
C LEU A 191 11.02 10.73 3.21
N ASN A 192 12.18 10.31 2.69
CA ASN A 192 12.27 9.05 1.96
C ASN A 192 12.03 7.86 2.88
N ILE A 193 12.61 7.81 4.09
CA ILE A 193 12.33 6.70 5.02
C ILE A 193 10.82 6.56 5.28
N ILE A 194 10.14 7.67 5.56
CA ILE A 194 8.69 7.68 5.79
C ILE A 194 7.95 7.23 4.53
N THR A 195 8.31 7.78 3.37
CA THR A 195 7.64 7.50 2.09
C THR A 195 7.77 6.04 1.68
N PHE A 196 8.97 5.45 1.79
CA PHE A 196 9.18 4.03 1.53
C PHE A 196 8.44 3.15 2.55
N TRP A 197 8.40 3.56 3.83
CA TRP A 197 7.70 2.81 4.85
C TRP A 197 6.18 2.77 4.62
N ILE A 198 5.59 3.92 4.28
CA ILE A 198 4.17 4.03 3.91
C ILE A 198 3.89 3.28 2.61
N SER A 199 4.70 3.48 1.58
CA SER A 199 4.53 2.80 0.28
C SER A 199 4.60 1.28 0.41
N ASP A 200 5.48 0.76 1.26
CA ASP A 200 5.55 -0.66 1.55
C ASP A 200 4.27 -1.17 2.23
N ASN A 201 3.63 -0.39 3.10
CA ASN A 201 2.34 -0.75 3.67
C ASN A 201 1.21 -0.71 2.64
N ILE A 202 1.22 0.26 1.72
CA ILE A 202 0.23 0.36 0.64
C ILE A 202 0.34 -0.84 -0.32
N LEU A 203 1.56 -1.29 -0.62
CA LEU A 203 1.80 -2.36 -1.59
C LEU A 203 1.62 -3.77 -1.00
N LYS A 204 1.76 -3.91 0.32
CA LYS A 204 1.66 -5.18 1.04
C LYS A 204 0.19 -5.63 1.08
N SER A 205 -0.02 -6.94 0.95
CA SER A 205 -1.34 -7.56 1.15
C SER A 205 -1.58 -7.85 2.64
N ASP A 206 -2.83 -7.65 3.08
CA ASP A 206 -3.24 -7.90 4.47
C ASP A 206 -3.35 -9.40 4.81
N ALA A 207 -3.56 -10.23 3.79
CA ALA A 207 -3.66 -11.67 3.99
C ALA A 207 -2.27 -12.28 4.13
N PRO A 208 -1.99 -13.05 5.20
CA PRO A 208 -0.88 -13.98 5.20
C PRO A 208 -1.04 -14.82 3.94
N GLN A 209 -0.12 -14.70 2.99
CA GLN A 209 -0.06 -15.66 1.89
C GLN A 209 0.48 -16.94 2.51
N GLU A 210 -0.44 -17.63 3.17
CA GLU A 210 -0.18 -18.63 4.18
C GLU A 210 0.71 -19.69 3.61
N ARG A 211 1.59 -20.17 4.48
CA ARG A 211 2.64 -21.15 4.28
C ARG A 211 2.05 -22.52 3.95
N ALA A 212 1.23 -22.62 2.90
CA ALA A 212 0.60 -23.85 2.46
C ALA A 212 1.63 -24.93 2.14
N THR A 213 2.87 -24.55 1.81
CA THR A 213 3.94 -25.51 1.57
C THR A 213 4.48 -26.17 2.84
N GLU A 214 4.32 -25.58 4.02
CA GLU A 214 4.77 -26.24 5.26
C GLU A 214 3.60 -26.94 5.94
N THR A 215 2.38 -26.42 5.87
CA THR A 215 1.19 -27.12 6.36
C THR A 215 0.84 -28.33 5.49
N GLU A 216 0.80 -28.21 4.15
CA GLU A 216 0.54 -29.38 3.31
C GLU A 216 1.71 -30.36 3.34
N LEU A 217 2.96 -29.91 3.41
CA LEU A 217 4.09 -30.81 3.53
C LEU A 217 4.18 -31.45 4.92
N ASN A 218 3.80 -30.77 6.01
CA ASN A 218 3.70 -31.37 7.35
C ASN A 218 2.50 -32.31 7.46
N VAL A 219 1.39 -32.04 6.78
CA VAL A 219 0.24 -32.95 6.70
C VAL A 219 0.60 -34.18 5.84
N LEU A 220 1.40 -34.02 4.78
CA LEU A 220 1.89 -35.12 3.95
C LEU A 220 3.04 -35.92 4.61
N LEU A 221 3.94 -35.25 5.34
CA LEU A 221 5.08 -35.85 6.04
C LEU A 221 4.69 -36.45 7.38
N ASN A 222 3.68 -35.90 8.05
CA ASN A 222 3.18 -36.40 9.32
C ASN A 222 1.65 -36.42 9.38
N PRO A 223 1.00 -37.33 8.62
CA PRO A 223 -0.46 -37.50 8.63
C PRO A 223 -1.03 -37.83 10.02
N TRP A 224 -0.20 -38.34 10.92
CA TRP A 224 -0.57 -38.83 12.25
C TRP A 224 -0.39 -37.78 13.36
N ALA A 225 0.20 -36.61 13.07
CA ALA A 225 0.32 -35.53 14.06
C ALA A 225 -1.02 -34.92 14.50
N ALA A 226 -2.10 -35.18 13.76
CA ALA A 226 -3.45 -34.72 14.11
C ALA A 226 -4.21 -35.71 15.01
N SER A 227 -3.55 -36.77 15.50
CA SER A 227 -4.21 -37.88 16.22
C SER A 227 -4.12 -37.80 17.75
N ASP A 228 -3.38 -36.85 18.32
CA ASP A 228 -3.00 -36.89 19.75
C ASP A 228 -3.79 -35.91 20.65
N ASP A 229 -4.92 -35.39 20.19
CA ASP A 229 -5.89 -34.74 21.08
C ASP A 229 -6.96 -35.77 21.49
N ASP A 230 -6.72 -36.37 22.66
CA ASP A 230 -7.60 -37.33 23.32
C ASP A 230 -9.00 -36.75 23.64
N ASP A 231 -9.98 -37.62 23.42
CA ASP A 231 -11.29 -37.78 24.07
C ASP A 231 -12.58 -37.15 23.51
N ALA A 232 -13.43 -38.10 23.07
CA ALA A 232 -14.91 -38.16 23.08
C ALA A 232 -15.69 -37.66 21.85
N ASP A 233 -15.95 -38.54 20.87
CA ASP A 233 -17.25 -39.24 20.77
C ASP A 233 -17.21 -40.36 19.70
N LEU A 234 -17.77 -41.51 20.03
CA LEU A 234 -17.70 -42.76 19.29
C LEU A 234 -18.83 -42.84 18.24
N GLY A 235 -18.44 -43.05 16.98
CA GLY A 235 -19.15 -43.97 16.09
C GLY A 235 -19.94 -43.36 14.93
N ARG A 236 -19.29 -43.24 13.76
CA ARG A 236 -19.96 -43.46 12.46
C ARG A 236 -19.03 -44.16 11.46
N PRO A 237 -19.48 -45.19 10.72
CA PRO A 237 -18.63 -45.89 9.76
C PRO A 237 -18.34 -45.01 8.53
N LEU A 238 -17.10 -45.07 8.05
CA LEU A 238 -16.62 -44.53 6.78
C LEU A 238 -17.31 -45.23 5.59
N SER A 239 -18.48 -44.77 5.17
CA SER A 239 -19.07 -45.20 3.89
C SER A 239 -19.86 -44.12 3.15
N SER A 240 -19.55 -42.83 3.36
CA SER A 240 -20.12 -41.75 2.54
C SER A 240 -19.17 -40.56 2.38
N LEU A 241 -18.03 -40.76 1.73
CA LEU A 241 -17.31 -39.67 1.08
C LEU A 241 -17.87 -39.49 -0.33
N SER A 242 -19.08 -38.93 -0.42
CA SER A 242 -19.52 -38.30 -1.65
C SER A 242 -18.84 -36.94 -1.76
N ILE A 243 -18.15 -36.71 -2.88
CA ILE A 243 -17.64 -35.41 -3.30
C ILE A 243 -18.83 -34.44 -3.38
N SER A 244 -19.06 -33.67 -2.31
CA SER A 244 -19.99 -32.54 -2.34
C SER A 244 -19.18 -31.27 -2.62
N ARG A 245 -19.38 -30.72 -3.83
CA ARG A 245 -19.15 -29.30 -4.09
C ARG A 245 -20.08 -28.51 -3.18
N THR A 246 -19.56 -27.93 -2.10
CA THR A 246 -20.30 -26.96 -1.32
C THR A 246 -19.79 -25.57 -1.71
N SER A 247 -20.58 -24.88 -2.52
CA SER A 247 -20.57 -23.41 -2.55
C SER A 247 -20.96 -22.94 -1.15
N THR A 248 -20.01 -22.43 -0.39
CA THR A 248 -20.29 -21.59 0.78
C THR A 248 -19.92 -20.16 0.41
N ALA A 249 -20.95 -19.37 0.13
CA ALA A 249 -20.89 -17.92 0.21
C ALA A 249 -20.53 -17.57 1.66
N VAL A 250 -19.33 -17.03 1.87
CA VAL A 250 -18.95 -16.40 3.13
C VAL A 250 -19.25 -14.92 2.97
N SER A 251 -20.25 -14.47 3.73
CA SER A 251 -20.58 -13.06 3.92
C SER A 251 -19.37 -12.32 4.49
N ASN A 252 -18.88 -11.33 3.74
CA ASN A 252 -17.87 -10.39 4.20
C ASN A 252 -18.42 -9.55 5.37
N SER A 253 -17.77 -9.66 6.52
CA SER A 253 -17.71 -8.60 7.53
C SER A 253 -16.25 -8.41 7.91
N SER A 254 -15.62 -7.40 7.34
CA SER A 254 -14.47 -6.73 7.95
C SER A 254 -14.54 -5.26 7.55
N ALA A 255 -15.23 -4.50 8.39
CA ALA A 255 -15.26 -3.06 8.32
C ALA A 255 -13.87 -2.50 8.71
N ASN A 256 -13.41 -1.51 7.94
CA ASN A 256 -12.21 -0.73 8.24
C ASN A 256 -12.32 -0.03 9.62
N PRO A 257 -11.27 -0.05 10.46
CA PRO A 257 -11.29 0.63 11.77
C PRO A 257 -11.20 2.17 11.69
N PHE A 258 -11.21 2.76 10.50
CA PHE A 258 -11.11 4.22 10.30
C PHE A 258 -12.45 4.95 10.13
N VAL A 259 -13.59 4.25 10.22
CA VAL A 259 -14.94 4.79 9.91
C VAL A 259 -15.83 4.94 11.16
N LEU A 260 -15.36 4.54 12.35
CA LEU A 260 -16.20 4.44 13.56
C LEU A 260 -16.34 5.73 14.40
N GLU A 261 -16.07 6.91 13.86
CA GLU A 261 -16.10 8.15 14.66
C GLU A 261 -17.04 9.25 14.15
N LEU A 262 -18.00 8.93 13.27
CA LEU A 262 -18.91 9.97 12.74
C LEU A 262 -20.39 9.58 12.57
N SER A 263 -20.88 8.57 13.27
CA SER A 263 -22.30 8.17 13.18
C SER A 263 -22.98 7.88 14.51
N SER A 264 -22.67 8.66 15.55
CA SER A 264 -23.45 8.68 16.80
C SER A 264 -23.94 10.10 17.09
N LEU A 265 -24.99 10.51 16.38
CA LEU A 265 -25.93 11.50 16.88
C LEU A 265 -27.33 10.94 16.66
N ASP A 266 -28.03 10.86 17.79
CA ASP A 266 -29.30 10.21 18.06
C ASP A 266 -30.46 10.77 17.22
N ASP A 267 -31.38 9.88 16.85
CA ASP A 267 -32.81 10.18 16.66
C ASP A 267 -33.60 8.88 16.89
N ASP A 268 -33.91 8.59 18.15
CA ASP A 268 -34.94 7.63 18.58
C ASP A 268 -36.07 8.43 19.24
N ASP A 269 -37.23 8.52 18.59
CA ASP A 269 -38.52 8.65 19.29
C ASP A 269 -39.67 8.19 18.36
N PHE A 270 -40.24 7.02 18.63
CA PHE A 270 -41.68 6.77 18.87
C PHE A 270 -42.09 5.29 18.71
N ALA A 271 -42.47 4.72 19.87
CA ALA A 271 -43.68 3.92 20.15
C ALA A 271 -43.92 2.52 19.53
N GLU A 272 -43.70 1.54 20.42
CA GLU A 272 -44.50 0.36 20.83
C GLU A 272 -44.93 -0.81 19.89
N PRO A 273 -44.95 -2.06 20.42
CA PRO A 273 -45.31 -3.28 19.70
C PRO A 273 -46.76 -3.71 19.93
N VAL A 274 -47.42 -4.25 18.89
CA VAL A 274 -48.71 -4.96 19.04
C VAL A 274 -48.47 -6.46 19.11
N VAL A 275 -48.73 -7.03 20.28
CA VAL A 275 -48.92 -8.46 20.53
C VAL A 275 -50.33 -8.86 20.10
N MET A 276 -50.50 -9.92 19.30
CA MET A 276 -51.67 -10.78 19.39
C MET A 276 -51.28 -12.25 19.23
N VAL A 277 -51.45 -12.97 20.34
CA VAL A 277 -51.50 -14.43 20.45
C VAL A 277 -52.90 -14.89 20.08
N ASN A 278 -53.00 -16.14 19.60
CA ASN A 278 -53.96 -17.19 20.00
C ASN A 278 -54.63 -17.93 18.79
N PRO A 279 -55.32 -19.06 18.99
CA PRO A 279 -54.76 -20.41 18.83
C PRO A 279 -55.69 -21.33 18.01
N PHE A 280 -55.24 -22.21 17.12
CA PHE A 280 -56.07 -23.38 16.78
C PHE A 280 -55.24 -24.55 16.28
N SER A 281 -55.27 -25.61 17.09
CA SER A 281 -54.86 -26.97 16.76
C SER A 281 -55.96 -27.69 15.98
N THR A 282 -55.57 -28.47 14.97
CA THR A 282 -56.11 -29.81 14.58
C THR A 282 -55.25 -30.27 13.41
N VAL A 283 -54.32 -31.22 13.58
CA VAL A 283 -54.54 -32.68 13.46
C VAL A 283 -55.40 -33.02 12.25
N ASP A 284 -54.77 -33.49 11.17
CA ASP A 284 -55.35 -34.59 10.40
C ASP A 284 -54.26 -35.50 9.82
N THR A 285 -54.52 -36.78 9.95
CA THR A 285 -53.71 -37.92 9.52
C THR A 285 -54.56 -38.72 8.55
N ARG A 286 -54.20 -38.73 7.26
CA ARG A 286 -54.15 -39.92 6.39
C ARG A 286 -53.77 -39.54 4.96
#